data_AF-H3AJ36-F1
#
_entry.id   AF-H3AJ36-F1
#
_cell.length_a   1.000
_cell.length_b   1.000
_cell.length_c   1.000
_cell.angle_alpha   90.00
_cell.angle_beta   90.00
_cell.angle_gamma   90.00
#
_symmetry.space_group_name_H-M   'P 1'
#
loop_
_entity.id
_entity.type
_entity.pdbx_description
1 polymer ?
#
loop_
_entity_poly.entity_id
_entity_poly.type
_entity_poly.pdbx_seq_one_letter_code
_entity_poly.pdbx_strand_id
1 'polypeptide(L)'
;CEGYLKKLDCFYRCSPDAARWSHAENPATLIEVPLCLGFCNKWFEACKNDLTCNWNWKTDMPKGLQENCTGDCITYGQMYRNAKHLCNNIWGDFFSVAKKPCRCLSLNPADLRPSAEDSDTTKKGTGKPQRFCKVASSPPINPRRDTIRRRSLFMEDVEGSGSGS
;
A
#
# COMPACT_ATOMS: atom_id res chain seq x y z
N CYS A 1 -3.07 12.00 -11.81
CA CYS A 1 -2.87 10.58 -11.43
C CYS A 1 -1.75 10.32 -10.43
N GLU A 2 -0.51 10.75 -10.71
CA GLU A 2 0.74 10.37 -10.00
C GLU A 2 0.66 10.38 -8.46
N GLY A 3 0.02 11.38 -7.86
CA GLY A 3 -0.11 11.47 -6.40
C GLY A 3 -0.79 10.25 -5.75
N TYR A 4 -1.72 9.57 -6.43
CA TYR A 4 -2.34 8.34 -5.93
C TYR A 4 -1.41 7.14 -6.04
N LEU A 5 -0.63 7.05 -7.11
CA LEU A 5 0.39 6.01 -7.28
C LEU A 5 1.46 6.13 -6.18
N LYS A 6 1.92 7.36 -5.90
CA LYS A 6 2.82 7.65 -4.77
C LYS A 6 2.25 7.19 -3.43
N LYS A 7 0.96 7.42 -3.16
CA LYS A 7 0.34 6.96 -1.90
C LYS A 7 0.35 5.43 -1.76
N LEU A 8 0.11 4.70 -2.84
CA LEU A 8 0.17 3.23 -2.86
C LEU A 8 1.58 2.73 -2.61
N ASP A 9 2.57 3.29 -3.33
CA ASP A 9 3.97 2.92 -3.18
C ASP A 9 4.52 3.27 -1.78
N CYS A 10 4.19 4.47 -1.25
CA CYS A 10 4.53 4.84 0.13
C CYS A 10 3.88 3.91 1.15
N PHE A 11 2.64 3.46 0.94
CA PHE A 11 2.03 2.47 1.83
C PHE A 11 2.80 1.14 1.77
N TYR A 12 3.06 0.63 0.57
CA TYR A 12 3.78 -0.62 0.35
C TYR A 12 5.19 -0.61 0.95
N ARG A 13 5.95 0.48 0.76
CA ARG A 13 7.37 0.56 1.13
C ARG A 13 7.64 1.14 2.51
N CYS A 14 6.79 2.04 2.99
CA CYS A 14 7.09 2.88 4.17
C CYS A 14 6.14 2.68 5.33
N SER A 15 4.92 2.16 5.11
CA SER A 15 3.95 2.02 6.19
C SER A 15 4.23 0.77 7.02
N PRO A 16 4.44 0.88 8.35
CA PRO A 16 4.56 -0.28 9.21
C PRO A 16 3.25 -1.11 9.25
N ASP A 17 2.11 -0.50 8.89
CA ASP A 17 0.82 -1.17 8.85
C ASP A 17 0.69 -2.16 7.69
N ALA A 18 1.49 -2.01 6.63
CA ALA A 18 1.46 -2.90 5.47
C ALA A 18 1.73 -4.36 5.88
N ALA A 19 2.56 -4.59 6.90
CA ALA A 19 2.85 -5.91 7.45
C ALA A 19 1.60 -6.66 7.97
N ARG A 20 0.48 -5.97 8.26
CA ARG A 20 -0.78 -6.62 8.66
C ARG A 20 -1.40 -7.46 7.54
N TRP A 21 -0.98 -7.22 6.29
CA TRP A 21 -1.42 -7.83 5.04
C TRP A 21 -0.28 -8.51 4.28
N SER A 22 0.81 -8.90 4.96
CA SER A 22 1.91 -9.63 4.32
C SER A 22 1.44 -11.01 3.84
N HIS A 23 1.86 -11.43 2.63
CA HIS A 23 1.58 -12.76 2.12
C HIS A 23 2.26 -13.84 2.97
N ALA A 24 1.58 -14.94 3.29
CA ALA A 24 2.12 -16.00 4.15
C ALA A 24 3.36 -16.69 3.56
N GLU A 25 3.35 -16.94 2.25
CA GLU A 25 4.46 -17.62 1.56
C GLU A 25 5.59 -16.65 1.19
N ASN A 26 5.29 -15.36 1.07
CA ASN A 26 6.27 -14.34 0.69
C ASN A 26 6.03 -13.05 1.50
N PRO A 27 6.58 -12.96 2.72
CA PRO A 27 6.33 -11.84 3.63
C PRO A 27 6.75 -10.47 3.10
N ALA A 28 7.58 -10.42 2.05
CA ALA A 28 7.98 -9.18 1.39
C ALA A 28 6.89 -8.59 0.46
N THR A 29 5.78 -9.31 0.24
CA THR A 29 4.67 -8.90 -0.63
C THR A 29 3.38 -8.73 0.16
N LEU A 30 2.42 -8.00 -0.42
CA LEU A 30 1.11 -7.78 0.19
C LEU A 30 0.05 -8.68 -0.44
N ILE A 31 -1.03 -8.89 0.31
CA ILE A 31 -2.24 -9.54 -0.18
C ILE A 31 -3.50 -8.84 0.38
N GLU A 32 -4.40 -8.48 -0.52
CA GLU A 32 -5.74 -7.97 -0.28
C GLU A 32 -5.84 -6.84 0.76
N VAL A 33 -5.02 -5.81 0.61
CA VAL A 33 -5.14 -4.57 1.40
C VAL A 33 -6.49 -3.91 1.09
N PRO A 34 -7.36 -3.69 2.09
CA PRO A 34 -8.73 -3.22 1.89
C PRO A 34 -8.78 -1.70 1.69
N LEU A 35 -8.88 -1.26 0.44
CA LEU A 35 -9.03 0.15 0.08
C LEU A 35 -10.49 0.61 0.21
N CYS A 36 -10.67 1.84 0.66
CA CYS A 36 -11.98 2.48 0.67
C CYS A 36 -12.45 2.74 -0.77
N LEU A 37 -13.71 2.44 -1.09
CA LEU A 37 -14.28 2.76 -2.40
C LEU A 37 -14.15 4.26 -2.74
N GLY A 38 -14.26 5.14 -1.75
CA GLY A 38 -14.07 6.58 -1.92
C GLY A 38 -12.64 6.96 -2.36
N PHE A 39 -11.62 6.23 -1.90
CA PHE A 39 -10.24 6.41 -2.38
C PHE A 39 -10.12 5.97 -3.83
N CYS A 40 -10.65 4.79 -4.15
CA CYS A 40 -10.65 4.25 -5.52
C CYS A 40 -11.37 5.16 -6.51
N ASN A 41 -12.51 5.75 -6.12
CA ASN A 41 -13.23 6.70 -6.96
C ASN A 41 -12.38 7.91 -7.31
N LYS A 42 -11.73 8.52 -6.30
CA LYS A 42 -10.89 9.69 -6.54
C LYS A 42 -9.62 9.35 -7.32
N TRP A 43 -9.05 8.16 -7.10
CA TRP A 43 -7.91 7.68 -7.87
C TRP A 43 -8.28 7.50 -9.35
N PHE A 44 -9.39 6.80 -9.62
CA PHE A 44 -9.87 6.59 -10.99
C PHE A 44 -10.17 7.90 -11.70
N GLU A 45 -10.93 8.80 -11.09
CA GLU A 45 -11.22 10.11 -11.69
C GLU A 45 -9.94 10.94 -11.94
N ALA A 46 -8.96 10.87 -11.03
CA ALA A 46 -7.69 11.57 -11.19
C ALA A 46 -6.76 10.96 -12.26
N CYS A 47 -7.03 9.73 -12.73
CA CYS A 47 -6.24 9.04 -13.75
C CYS A 47 -7.00 8.79 -15.05
N LYS A 48 -8.31 9.03 -15.09
CA LYS A 48 -9.21 8.57 -16.15
C LYS A 48 -8.74 8.89 -17.57
N ASN A 49 -8.09 10.04 -17.76
CA ASN A 49 -7.60 10.53 -19.05
C ASN A 49 -6.10 10.30 -19.26
N ASP A 50 -5.38 9.83 -18.24
CA ASP A 50 -3.98 9.40 -18.37
C ASP A 50 -3.92 8.07 -19.14
N LEU A 51 -2.77 7.78 -19.73
CA LEU A 51 -2.56 6.57 -20.54
C LEU A 51 -1.98 5.43 -19.71
N THR A 52 -2.33 4.21 -20.09
CA THR A 52 -1.72 2.97 -19.63
C THR A 52 -1.78 1.93 -20.73
N CYS A 53 -0.83 1.01 -20.73
CA CYS A 53 -0.73 -0.07 -21.70
C CYS A 53 -0.74 -1.46 -21.04
N ASN A 54 -0.72 -1.50 -19.71
CA ASN A 54 -0.78 -2.73 -18.93
C ASN A 54 -2.07 -2.75 -18.12
N TRP A 55 -2.77 -3.87 -18.20
CA TRP A 55 -3.98 -4.11 -17.43
C TRP A 55 -3.65 -4.40 -15.96
N ASN A 56 -2.63 -5.23 -15.71
CA ASN A 56 -2.14 -5.57 -14.39
C ASN A 56 -0.63 -5.33 -14.32
N TRP A 57 -0.22 -4.30 -13.60
CA TRP A 57 1.17 -3.86 -13.52
C TRP A 57 2.04 -4.81 -12.68
N LYS A 58 1.46 -5.71 -11.88
CA LYS A 58 2.20 -6.75 -11.16
C LYS A 58 2.62 -7.89 -12.09
N THR A 59 1.75 -8.30 -13.01
CA THR A 59 1.98 -9.48 -13.87
C THR A 59 2.44 -9.14 -15.27
N ASP A 60 1.99 -8.01 -15.81
CA ASP A 60 2.15 -7.69 -17.23
C ASP A 60 3.37 -6.79 -17.48
N MET A 61 3.97 -6.22 -16.43
CA MET A 61 5.21 -5.46 -16.53
C MET A 61 6.40 -6.40 -16.84
N PRO A 62 7.14 -6.17 -17.93
CA PRO A 62 8.32 -6.96 -18.26
C PRO A 62 9.35 -6.92 -17.12
N LYS A 63 9.93 -8.06 -16.77
CA LYS A 63 11.07 -8.11 -15.83
C LYS A 63 12.34 -7.64 -16.57
N GLY A 64 12.59 -6.34 -16.63
CA GLY A 64 13.76 -5.78 -17.31
C GLY A 64 13.78 -4.24 -17.40
N LEU A 65 14.88 -3.69 -17.93
CA LEU A 65 15.17 -2.24 -17.93
C LEU A 65 14.32 -1.40 -18.90
N GLN A 66 13.50 -2.05 -19.74
CA GLN A 66 12.48 -1.37 -20.53
C GLN A 66 11.11 -1.80 -20.04
N GLU A 67 10.47 -0.93 -19.28
CA GLU A 67 9.03 -0.94 -19.03
C GLU A 67 8.27 -0.56 -20.31
N ASN A 68 8.56 -1.27 -21.40
CA ASN A 68 7.98 -0.99 -22.69
C ASN A 68 6.64 -1.73 -22.79
N CYS A 69 5.61 -0.94 -23.06
CA CYS A 69 4.30 -1.40 -23.48
C CYS A 69 4.42 -2.40 -24.63
N THR A 70 3.82 -3.57 -24.50
CA THR A 70 3.74 -4.57 -25.57
C THR A 70 2.56 -4.32 -26.52
N GLY A 71 1.66 -3.40 -26.18
CA GLY A 71 0.50 -3.02 -26.98
C GLY A 71 0.18 -1.51 -26.89
N ASP A 72 -0.98 -1.13 -27.43
CA ASP A 72 -1.40 0.26 -27.52
C ASP A 72 -1.62 0.90 -26.14
N CYS A 73 -1.16 2.14 -26.00
CA CYS A 73 -1.47 2.98 -24.85
C CYS A 73 -2.91 3.52 -24.98
N ILE A 74 -3.80 3.06 -24.11
CA ILE A 74 -5.17 3.54 -24.01
C ILE A 74 -5.39 4.31 -22.71
N THR A 75 -6.46 5.10 -22.63
CA THR A 75 -6.76 5.83 -21.39
C THR A 75 -7.17 4.88 -20.27
N TYR A 76 -6.95 5.26 -19.01
CA TYR A 76 -7.47 4.49 -17.86
C TYR A 76 -8.99 4.31 -17.93
N GLY A 77 -9.73 5.31 -18.44
CA GLY A 77 -11.18 5.22 -18.60
C GLY A 77 -11.62 4.16 -19.62
N GLN A 78 -10.76 3.85 -20.61
CA GLN A 78 -10.97 2.74 -21.54
C GLN A 78 -10.52 1.41 -20.93
N MET A 79 -9.37 1.40 -20.23
CA MET A 79 -8.81 0.20 -19.62
C MET A 79 -9.70 -0.34 -18.48
N TYR A 80 -10.18 0.54 -17.60
CA TYR A 80 -10.93 0.14 -16.41
C TYR A 80 -12.38 0.63 -16.46
N ARG A 81 -13.33 -0.30 -16.33
CA ARG A 81 -14.77 -0.04 -16.40
C ARG A 81 -15.25 0.97 -15.34
N ASN A 82 -14.64 0.96 -14.16
CA ASN A 82 -14.95 1.85 -13.05
C ASN A 82 -13.84 1.81 -11.99
N ALA A 83 -13.97 2.64 -10.96
CA ALA A 83 -13.05 2.73 -9.84
C ALA A 83 -12.81 1.43 -9.06
N LYS A 84 -13.86 0.64 -8.83
CA LYS A 84 -13.73 -0.67 -8.16
C LYS A 84 -12.89 -1.62 -9.00
N HIS A 85 -13.12 -1.59 -10.30
CA HIS A 85 -12.38 -2.39 -11.26
C HIS A 85 -10.92 -1.96 -11.38
N LEU A 86 -10.61 -0.66 -11.35
CA LEU A 86 -9.23 -0.16 -11.26
C LEU A 86 -8.52 -0.75 -10.03
N CYS A 87 -9.05 -0.48 -8.84
CA CYS A 87 -8.41 -0.87 -7.57
C CYS A 87 -8.20 -2.38 -7.42
N ASN A 88 -9.10 -3.19 -7.97
CA ASN A 88 -9.05 -4.65 -7.85
C ASN A 88 -8.12 -5.33 -8.87
N ASN A 89 -7.63 -4.63 -9.89
CA ASN A 89 -6.93 -5.28 -11.00
C ASN A 89 -5.54 -4.71 -11.30
N ILE A 90 -5.34 -3.39 -11.22
CA ILE A 90 -4.10 -2.75 -11.68
C ILE A 90 -2.85 -3.25 -10.93
N TRP A 91 -2.98 -3.59 -9.65
CA TRP A 91 -1.89 -4.15 -8.82
C TRP A 91 -2.11 -5.63 -8.49
N GLY A 92 -2.91 -6.33 -9.29
CA GLY A 92 -3.29 -7.71 -9.02
C GLY A 92 -4.01 -7.86 -7.67
N ASP A 93 -3.52 -8.79 -6.85
CA ASP A 93 -4.06 -9.16 -5.55
C ASP A 93 -3.58 -8.28 -4.38
N PHE A 94 -2.70 -7.29 -4.61
CA PHE A 94 -2.17 -6.46 -3.52
C PHE A 94 -3.25 -5.60 -2.87
N PHE A 95 -4.17 -5.05 -3.66
CA PHE A 95 -5.20 -4.13 -3.21
C PHE A 95 -6.57 -4.57 -3.69
N SER A 96 -7.59 -4.36 -2.86
CA SER A 96 -8.98 -4.62 -3.25
C SER A 96 -9.92 -3.63 -2.56
N VAL A 97 -11.08 -3.38 -3.16
CA VAL A 97 -12.12 -2.58 -2.51
C VAL A 97 -12.70 -3.35 -1.33
N ALA A 98 -12.65 -2.75 -0.15
CA ALA A 98 -13.21 -3.32 1.06
C ALA A 98 -14.71 -3.62 0.91
N LYS A 99 -15.11 -4.83 1.34
CA LYS A 99 -16.53 -5.21 1.43
C LYS A 99 -17.12 -4.63 2.72
N LYS A 100 -18.38 -4.19 2.72
CA LYS A 100 -19.05 -3.81 3.98
C LYS A 100 -19.36 -5.09 4.78
N PRO A 101 -19.28 -5.08 6.13
CA PRO A 101 -19.08 -3.93 7.04
C PRO A 101 -17.61 -3.70 7.45
N CYS A 102 -16.64 -4.11 6.63
CA CYS A 102 -15.22 -4.06 6.98
C CYS A 102 -14.69 -2.61 6.99
N ARG A 103 -13.75 -2.34 7.91
CA ARG A 103 -12.96 -1.12 7.87
C ARG A 103 -12.04 -1.12 6.64
N CYS A 104 -11.80 0.05 6.07
CA CYS A 104 -11.00 0.26 4.86
C CYS A 104 -9.94 1.34 5.08
N LEU A 105 -8.99 1.45 4.14
CA LEU A 105 -7.92 2.45 4.15
C LEU A 105 -8.11 3.43 2.97
N SER A 106 -7.95 4.72 3.24
CA SER A 106 -7.83 5.76 2.20
C SER A 106 -6.37 6.20 1.98
N LEU A 107 -5.41 5.48 2.56
CA LEU A 107 -3.97 5.70 2.45
C LEU A 107 -3.53 7.14 2.75
N ASN A 108 -4.21 7.77 3.71
CA ASN A 108 -3.83 9.07 4.24
C ASN A 108 -3.21 8.90 5.64
N PRO A 109 -2.39 9.86 6.12
CA PRO A 109 -1.80 9.80 7.46
C PRO A 109 -2.82 9.61 8.60
N ALA A 110 -4.07 10.05 8.40
CA ALA A 110 -5.16 9.89 9.36
C ALA A 110 -5.64 8.44 9.51
N ASP A 111 -5.55 7.61 8.46
CA ASP A 111 -5.99 6.21 8.50
C ASP A 111 -5.05 5.32 9.32
N LEU A 112 -3.78 5.75 9.45
CA LEU A 112 -2.69 5.09 10.17
C LEU A 112 -2.69 5.42 11.66
N ARG A 113 -3.58 6.33 12.11
CA ARG A 113 -3.82 6.53 13.53
C ARG A 113 -4.73 5.42 14.04
N PRO A 114 -4.41 4.76 15.16
CA PRO A 114 -5.39 3.98 15.88
C PRO A 114 -6.63 4.85 16.04
N SER A 115 -7.81 4.36 15.65
CA SER A 115 -9.03 5.08 16.03
C SER A 115 -8.99 5.19 17.54
N ALA A 116 -9.09 6.42 18.06
CA ALA A 116 -9.25 6.69 19.49
C ALA A 116 -10.50 6.00 20.09
N GLU A 117 -11.30 5.31 19.28
CA GLU A 117 -12.45 4.51 19.69
C GLU A 117 -12.10 3.14 20.31
N ASP A 118 -10.82 2.78 20.45
CA ASP A 118 -10.41 1.61 21.23
C ASP A 118 -9.97 1.96 22.68
N SER A 119 -10.40 3.12 23.17
CA SER A 119 -10.13 3.59 24.53
C SER A 119 -11.26 4.47 25.09
N ASP A 120 -12.50 3.98 25.08
CA ASP A 120 -13.50 4.44 26.06
C ASP A 120 -14.63 3.41 26.21
N THR A 121 -14.48 2.46 27.14
CA THR A 121 -15.58 1.57 27.54
C THR A 121 -16.49 2.33 28.50
N THR A 122 -17.10 3.45 28.09
CA THR A 122 -18.30 4.01 28.74
C THR A 122 -19.03 4.97 27.78
N LYS A 123 -19.67 4.43 26.73
CA LYS A 123 -20.86 5.08 26.14
C LYS A 123 -21.68 4.08 25.33
N LYS A 124 -22.92 3.87 25.77
CA LYS A 124 -23.99 3.18 25.04
C LYS A 124 -24.17 3.84 23.67
N GLY A 125 -23.69 3.19 22.62
CA GLY A 125 -23.98 3.51 21.23
C GLY A 125 -23.97 2.22 20.41
N THR A 126 -25.07 1.91 19.74
CA THR A 126 -25.34 0.67 19.00
C THR A 126 -24.59 0.62 17.66
N GLY A 127 -23.26 0.62 17.69
CA GLY A 127 -22.40 0.39 16.52
C GLY A 127 -21.37 -0.70 16.82
N LYS A 128 -21.42 -1.83 16.10
CA LYS A 128 -20.35 -2.84 16.20
C LYS A 128 -19.03 -2.21 15.71
N PRO A 129 -17.92 -2.33 16.45
CA PRO A 129 -16.63 -1.83 16.00
C PRO A 129 -16.23 -2.52 14.69
N GLN A 130 -16.03 -1.74 13.64
CA GLN A 130 -15.68 -2.26 12.30
C GLN A 130 -14.25 -2.79 12.32
N ARG A 131 -14.10 -4.12 12.23
CA ARG A 131 -12.80 -4.77 12.11
C ARG A 131 -12.34 -4.73 10.65
N PHE A 132 -11.02 -4.70 10.44
CA PHE A 132 -10.46 -5.00 9.13
C PHE A 132 -10.79 -6.46 8.80
N CYS A 133 -11.42 -6.70 7.65
CA CYS A 133 -11.60 -8.05 7.18
C CYS A 133 -10.27 -8.53 6.63
N LYS A 134 -9.65 -9.46 7.34
CA LYS A 134 -8.55 -10.25 6.80
C LYS A 134 -9.15 -11.43 6.05
N VAL A 135 -8.58 -11.77 4.90
CA VAL A 135 -8.81 -13.09 4.31
C VAL A 135 -8.06 -14.13 5.13
N ALA A 136 -8.65 -15.31 5.24
CA ALA A 136 -8.17 -16.41 6.08
C ALA A 136 -6.91 -17.05 5.47
N SER A 137 -5.77 -16.36 5.56
CA SER A 137 -4.51 -16.88 5.04
C SER A 137 -3.27 -16.24 5.69
N SER A 138 -3.30 -16.01 7.00
CA SER A 138 -2.05 -15.80 7.73
C SER A 138 -2.16 -16.33 9.16
N PRO A 139 -1.36 -17.34 9.56
CA PRO A 139 -1.20 -17.66 10.97
C PRO A 139 -0.66 -16.44 11.72
N PRO A 140 -0.95 -16.31 13.02
CA PRO A 140 -0.43 -15.20 13.83
C PRO A 140 1.08 -15.15 13.71
N ILE A 141 1.62 -13.99 13.30
CA ILE A 141 3.04 -13.69 13.38
C ILE A 141 3.38 -13.70 14.87
N ASN A 142 4.01 -14.76 15.35
CA ASN A 142 4.64 -14.75 16.67
C ASN A 142 5.67 -13.62 16.65
N PRO A 143 5.60 -12.65 17.58
CA PRO A 143 6.60 -11.61 17.64
C PRO A 143 7.94 -12.25 18.01
N ARG A 144 8.81 -12.48 17.02
CA ARG A 144 10.24 -12.66 17.30
C ARG A 144 10.72 -11.34 17.88
N ARG A 145 11.25 -11.39 19.11
CA ARG A 145 12.04 -10.31 19.68
C ARG A 145 13.32 -10.19 18.85
N ASP A 146 13.24 -9.46 17.75
CA ASP A 146 14.44 -9.01 17.07
C ASP A 146 14.99 -7.81 17.84
N THR A 147 16.00 -8.08 18.67
CA THR A 147 16.84 -7.02 19.23
C THR A 147 17.51 -6.29 18.07
N ILE A 148 17.12 -5.03 17.87
CA ILE A 148 17.73 -4.11 16.91
C ILE A 148 19.21 -3.98 17.24
N ARG A 149 20.07 -4.69 16.50
CA ARG A 149 21.52 -4.45 16.54
C ARG A 149 21.79 -3.31 15.57
N ARG A 150 21.91 -2.08 16.12
CA ARG A 150 22.39 -0.89 15.40
C ARG A 150 23.67 -1.26 14.64
N ARG A 151 23.62 -1.30 13.31
CA ARG A 151 24.84 -1.20 12.50
C ARG A 151 25.24 0.27 12.51
N SER A 152 26.28 0.60 13.27
CA SER A 152 27.04 1.83 13.07
C SER A 152 27.71 1.75 11.69
N LEU A 153 27.24 2.58 10.77
CA LEU A 153 28.01 2.93 9.58
C LEU A 153 29.21 3.74 10.09
N PHE A 154 30.41 3.17 9.99
CA PHE A 154 31.64 3.93 10.15
C PHE A 154 31.69 4.92 8.98
N MET A 155 31.69 6.23 9.27
CA MET A 155 32.15 7.23 8.32
C MET A 155 33.68 7.13 8.30
N GLU A 156 34.27 7.02 7.11
CA GLU A 156 35.71 7.19 6.92
C GLU A 156 36.05 8.67 7.15
N ASP A 157 36.95 8.93 8.11
CA ASP A 157 37.47 10.27 8.35
C ASP A 157 38.33 10.70 7.16
N VAL A 158 37.91 11.74 6.44
CA VAL A 158 38.75 12.42 5.45
C VAL A 158 39.67 13.38 6.22
N GLU A 159 40.96 13.08 6.21
CA GLU A 159 41.98 13.87 6.90
C GLU A 159 42.24 15.17 6.12
N GLY A 160 41.78 16.29 6.69
CA GLY A 160 41.94 17.64 6.14
C GLY A 160 42.86 18.52 7.00
N SER A 161 43.99 18.90 6.42
CA SER A 161 44.95 20.00 6.66
C SER A 161 45.01 20.76 7.99
N GLY A 162 46.24 20.93 8.50
CA GLY A 162 46.61 22.02 9.42
C GLY A 162 48.11 22.32 9.43
N SER A 163 48.50 23.51 8.92
CA SER A 163 49.84 24.08 9.02
C SER A 163 50.12 24.61 10.44
N GLY A 164 51.36 24.44 10.92
CA GLY A 164 51.81 25.06 12.17
C GLY A 164 53.34 25.10 12.30
N SER A 165 53.85 26.32 12.54
CA SER A 165 55.24 26.77 12.78
C SER A 165 56.10 27.06 11.55
#